data_AF-A0A7K4I6Z2-F1
#
_entry.id   AF-A0A7K4I6Z2-F1
#
_cell.length_a   1.000
_cell.length_b   1.000
_cell.length_c   1.000
_cell.angle_alpha   90.00
_cell.angle_beta   90.00
_cell.angle_gamma   90.00
#
_symmetry.space_group_name_H-M   'P 1'
#
loop_
_entity.id
_entity.type
_entity.pdbx_description
1 polymer ?
#
loop_
_entity_poly.entity_id
_entity_poly.type
_entity_poly.pdbx_seq_one_letter_code
_entity_poly.pdbx_strand_id
1 'polypeptide(L)'
;MGGPSEREYKEKLGKIKQKLDKRAVDIKNEFAKFEKAKVEMLKKTKEMKHEAEHEVSKIEEEITKSKDLAPESKQRLRLEIDAIKSEIHESYSELEIRITEAIVPA
;
A
#
# COMPACT_ATOMS: atom_id res chain seq x y z
N MET A 1 -26.35 -55.23 13.14
CA MET A 1 -26.14 -53.80 12.82
C MET A 1 -25.18 -53.23 13.86
N GLY A 2 -23.91 -53.02 13.51
CA GLY A 2 -22.93 -52.40 14.41
C GLY A 2 -22.84 -50.92 14.09
N GLY A 3 -23.45 -50.07 14.91
CA GLY A 3 -23.31 -48.62 14.79
C GLY A 3 -21.88 -48.19 15.18
N PRO A 4 -21.40 -47.04 14.69
CA PRO A 4 -20.07 -46.53 15.03
C PRO A 4 -19.90 -46.42 16.55
N SER A 5 -18.79 -46.90 17.08
CA SER A 5 -18.52 -46.83 18.52
C SER A 5 -18.24 -45.39 18.98
N GLU A 6 -18.46 -45.09 20.27
CA GLU A 6 -18.10 -43.78 20.87
C GLU A 6 -16.64 -43.40 20.57
N ARG A 7 -15.74 -44.40 20.51
CA ARG A 7 -14.33 -44.23 20.16
C ARG A 7 -14.15 -43.71 18.73
N GLU A 8 -14.91 -44.22 17.76
CA GLU A 8 -14.87 -43.73 16.37
C GLU A 8 -15.36 -42.28 16.26
N TYR A 9 -16.37 -41.90 17.04
CA TYR A 9 -16.83 -40.51 17.09
C TYR A 9 -15.77 -39.58 17.71
N LYS A 10 -15.10 -40.01 18.80
CA LYS A 10 -13.98 -39.25 19.39
C LYS A 10 -12.82 -39.06 18.41
N GLU A 11 -12.45 -40.08 17.64
CA GLU A 11 -11.42 -39.97 16.61
C GLU A 11 -11.82 -39.02 15.48
N LYS A 12 -13.08 -39.06 15.02
CA LYS A 12 -13.60 -38.11 14.03
C LYS A 12 -13.57 -36.66 14.54
N LEU A 13 -13.98 -36.43 15.79
CA LEU A 13 -13.92 -35.12 16.44
C LEU A 13 -12.47 -34.63 16.59
N GLY A 14 -11.53 -35.52 16.95
CA GLY A 14 -10.10 -35.20 17.01
C GLY A 14 -9.53 -34.75 15.66
N LYS A 15 -9.88 -35.46 14.57
CA LYS A 15 -9.49 -35.09 13.21
C LYS A 15 -10.08 -33.73 12.78
N ILE A 16 -11.31 -33.43 13.19
CA ILE A 16 -11.95 -32.12 12.91
C ILE A 16 -11.20 -31.01 13.63
N LYS A 17 -10.89 -31.17 14.93
CA LYS A 17 -10.11 -30.19 15.69
C LYS A 17 -8.75 -29.92 15.04
N GLN A 18 -8.00 -30.98 14.70
CA GLN A 18 -6.71 -30.82 14.01
C GLN A 18 -6.82 -30.09 12.66
N LYS A 19 -7.89 -30.34 11.89
CA LYS A 19 -8.14 -29.61 10.63
C LYS A 19 -8.46 -28.13 10.88
N LEU A 20 -9.24 -27.83 11.93
CA LEU A 20 -9.54 -26.45 12.32
C LEU A 20 -8.28 -25.72 12.76
N ASP A 21 -7.45 -26.34 13.59
CA ASP A 21 -6.19 -25.76 14.06
C ASP A 21 -5.25 -25.46 12.88
N LYS A 22 -5.11 -26.40 11.93
CA LYS A 22 -4.33 -26.18 10.71
C LYS A 22 -4.87 -25.01 9.89
N ARG A 23 -6.17 -24.96 9.63
CA ARG A 23 -6.80 -23.85 8.91
C ARG A 23 -6.60 -22.52 9.62
N ALA A 24 -6.68 -22.49 10.95
CA ALA A 24 -6.45 -21.28 11.72
C ALA A 24 -5.00 -20.78 11.59
N VAL A 25 -4.03 -21.70 11.55
CA VAL A 25 -2.61 -21.36 11.29
C VAL A 25 -2.42 -20.87 9.86
N ASP A 26 -3.03 -21.52 8.87
CA ASP A 26 -2.93 -21.12 7.47
C ASP A 26 -3.50 -19.72 7.24
N ILE A 27 -4.68 -19.41 7.80
CA ILE A 27 -5.30 -18.08 7.74
C ILE A 27 -4.41 -17.01 8.39
N LYS A 28 -3.81 -17.31 9.55
CA LYS A 28 -2.88 -16.37 10.20
C LYS A 28 -1.64 -16.10 9.34
N ASN A 29 -1.12 -17.12 8.68
CA ASN A 29 0.02 -16.97 7.78
C ASN A 29 -0.32 -16.16 6.53
N GLU A 30 -1.51 -16.35 5.96
CA GLU A 30 -2.01 -15.51 4.86
C GLU A 30 -2.17 -14.06 5.30
N PHE A 31 -2.77 -13.82 6.46
CA PHE A 31 -2.92 -12.47 7.01
C PHE A 31 -1.56 -11.77 7.20
N ALA A 32 -0.55 -12.48 7.75
CA ALA A 32 0.80 -11.95 7.87
C ALA A 32 1.45 -11.58 6.53
N LYS A 33 1.18 -12.36 5.46
CA LYS A 33 1.64 -12.01 4.10
C LYS A 33 0.96 -10.75 3.58
N PHE A 34 -0.33 -10.59 3.83
CA PHE A 34 -1.07 -9.37 3.46
C PHE A 34 -0.55 -8.14 4.21
N GLU A 35 -0.32 -8.24 5.51
CA GLU A 35 0.27 -7.15 6.30
C GLU A 35 1.65 -6.76 5.76
N LYS A 36 2.50 -7.74 5.44
CA LYS A 36 3.81 -7.48 4.84
C LYS A 36 3.69 -6.78 3.48
N ALA A 37 2.80 -7.26 2.60
CA ALA A 37 2.56 -6.64 1.31
C ALA A 37 2.07 -5.19 1.44
N LYS A 38 1.20 -4.90 2.43
CA LYS A 38 0.75 -3.54 2.73
C LYS A 38 1.91 -2.61 3.11
N VAL A 39 2.80 -3.07 3.98
CA VAL A 39 3.99 -2.29 4.38
C VAL A 39 4.90 -2.03 3.18
N GLU A 40 5.13 -3.04 2.33
CA GLU A 40 5.92 -2.88 1.10
C GLU A 40 5.28 -1.90 0.12
N MET A 41 3.95 -1.95 -0.05
CA MET A 41 3.22 -1.00 -0.90
C MET A 41 3.34 0.44 -0.35
N LEU A 42 3.13 0.66 0.95
CA LEU A 42 3.29 1.99 1.57
C LEU A 42 4.72 2.51 1.40
N LYS A 43 5.73 1.65 1.55
CA LYS A 43 7.12 2.02 1.34
C LYS A 43 7.35 2.47 -0.11
N LYS A 44 6.87 1.70 -1.09
CA LYS A 44 6.99 2.04 -2.51
C LYS A 44 6.27 3.34 -2.86
N THR A 45 5.08 3.57 -2.30
CA THR A 45 4.33 4.82 -2.46
C THR A 45 5.13 6.02 -1.96
N LYS A 46 5.82 5.90 -0.81
CA LYS A 46 6.69 6.96 -0.29
C LYS A 46 7.93 7.20 -1.14
N GLU A 47 8.57 6.14 -1.61
CA GLU A 47 9.73 6.24 -2.51
C GLU A 47 9.37 6.96 -3.81
N MET A 48 8.25 6.58 -4.44
CA MET A 48 7.77 7.22 -5.66
C MET A 48 7.36 8.69 -5.44
N LYS A 49 6.74 9.02 -4.30
CA LYS A 49 6.44 10.41 -3.93
C LYS A 49 7.71 11.25 -3.86
N HIS A 50 8.71 10.75 -3.13
CA HIS A 50 9.98 11.43 -2.97
C HIS A 50 10.72 11.61 -4.31
N GLU A 51 10.70 10.60 -5.18
CA GLU A 51 11.30 10.69 -6.52
C GLU A 51 10.62 11.77 -7.36
N ALA A 52 9.29 11.80 -7.40
CA ALA A 52 8.53 12.81 -8.13
C ALA A 52 8.78 14.23 -7.57
N GLU A 53 8.76 14.40 -6.24
CA GLU A 53 9.07 15.68 -5.60
C GLU A 53 10.51 16.16 -5.91
N HIS A 54 11.46 15.23 -5.94
CA HIS A 54 12.86 15.53 -6.27
C HIS A 54 13.02 15.96 -7.74
N GLU A 55 12.38 15.25 -8.68
CA GLU A 55 12.39 15.63 -10.10
C GLU A 55 11.80 17.02 -10.33
N VAL A 56 10.65 17.30 -9.71
CA VAL A 56 10.01 18.63 -9.79
C VAL A 56 10.92 19.71 -9.20
N SER A 57 11.55 19.44 -8.05
CA SER A 57 12.48 20.39 -7.42
C SER A 57 13.69 20.69 -8.31
N LYS A 58 14.21 19.68 -9.00
CA LYS A 58 15.32 19.85 -9.96
C LYS A 58 14.91 20.75 -11.14
N ILE A 59 13.73 20.52 -11.70
CA ILE A 59 13.18 21.36 -12.79
C ILE A 59 12.98 22.80 -12.31
N GLU A 60 12.46 22.99 -11.10
CA GLU A 60 12.27 24.32 -10.50
C GLU A 60 13.60 25.09 -10.34
N GLU A 61 14.66 24.40 -9.93
CA GLU A 61 16.00 24.98 -9.86
C GLU A 61 16.54 25.37 -11.24
N GLU A 62 16.37 24.50 -12.25
CA GLU A 62 16.80 24.75 -13.62
C GLU A 62 16.10 25.98 -14.21
N ILE A 63 14.78 26.11 -14.02
CA ILE A 63 14.00 27.29 -14.44
C ILE A 63 14.48 28.55 -13.73
N THR A 64 14.74 28.46 -12.43
CA THR A 64 15.20 29.59 -11.63
C THR A 64 16.56 30.10 -12.13
N LYS A 65 17.50 29.18 -12.40
CA LYS A 65 18.86 29.48 -12.87
C LYS A 65 18.94 29.83 -14.37
N SER A 66 17.93 29.49 -15.16
CA SER A 66 17.90 29.75 -16.60
C SER A 66 18.01 31.24 -16.92
N LYS A 67 18.93 31.60 -17.83
CA LYS A 67 19.09 32.98 -18.33
C LYS A 67 18.25 33.26 -19.57
N ASP A 68 17.78 32.21 -20.23
CA ASP A 68 17.08 32.30 -21.52
C ASP A 68 15.56 32.46 -21.35
N LEU A 69 15.04 32.23 -20.14
CA LEU A 69 13.62 32.39 -19.83
C LEU A 69 13.31 33.81 -19.38
N ALA A 70 12.35 34.44 -20.07
CA ALA A 70 11.76 35.71 -19.65
C ALA A 70 11.09 35.59 -18.25
N PRO A 71 11.07 36.66 -17.45
CA PRO A 71 10.46 36.65 -16.10
C PRO A 71 9.02 36.15 -16.08
N GLU A 72 8.19 36.57 -17.03
CA GLU A 72 6.79 36.14 -17.16
C GLU A 72 6.66 34.64 -17.45
N SER A 73 7.55 34.09 -18.28
CA SER A 73 7.59 32.66 -18.57
C SER A 73 8.03 31.85 -17.34
N LYS A 74 9.02 32.34 -16.58
CA LYS A 74 9.40 31.72 -15.30
C LYS A 74 8.24 31.71 -14.31
N GLN A 75 7.46 32.79 -14.24
CA GLN A 75 6.32 32.88 -13.36
C GLN A 75 5.21 31.90 -13.74
N ARG A 76 4.91 31.75 -15.04
CA ARG A 76 3.94 30.75 -15.52
C ARG A 76 4.39 29.33 -15.19
N LEU A 77 5.64 28.98 -15.45
CA LEU A 77 6.18 27.66 -15.16
C LEU A 77 6.19 27.34 -13.66
N ARG A 78 6.39 28.34 -12.79
CA ARG A 78 6.29 28.16 -11.33
C ARG A 78 4.87 27.81 -10.89
N LEU A 79 3.86 28.46 -11.45
CA LEU A 79 2.45 28.12 -11.15
C LEU A 79 2.13 26.68 -11.58
N GLU A 80 2.67 26.24 -12.72
CA GLU A 80 2.52 24.87 -13.20
C GLU A 80 3.24 23.87 -12.27
N ILE A 81 4.45 24.20 -11.79
CA ILE A 81 5.16 23.42 -10.77
C ILE A 81 4.36 23.30 -9.48
N ASP A 82 3.77 24.40 -9.00
CA ASP A 82 2.96 24.41 -7.78
C ASP A 82 1.70 23.53 -7.93
N ALA A 83 1.08 23.54 -9.12
CA ALA A 83 -0.02 22.64 -9.44
C ALA A 83 0.42 21.18 -9.42
N ILE A 84 1.54 20.85 -10.07
CA ILE A 84 2.10 19.48 -10.10
C ILE A 84 2.47 19.00 -8.69
N LYS A 85 3.09 19.84 -7.85
CA LYS A 85 3.40 19.49 -6.44
C LYS A 85 2.13 19.17 -5.66
N SER A 86 1.07 19.93 -5.88
CA SER A 86 -0.24 19.70 -5.24
C SER A 86 -0.85 18.38 -5.71
N GLU A 87 -0.84 18.11 -7.01
CA GLU A 87 -1.35 16.86 -7.59
C GLU A 87 -0.58 15.62 -7.10
N ILE A 88 0.75 15.72 -7.01
CA ILE A 88 1.60 14.69 -6.36
C ILE A 88 1.10 14.48 -4.93
N HIS A 89 0.99 15.53 -4.14
CA HIS A 89 0.57 15.41 -2.75
C HIS A 89 -0.80 14.73 -2.60
N GLU A 90 -1.80 15.14 -3.39
CA GLU A 90 -3.15 14.59 -3.38
C GLU A 90 -3.15 13.12 -3.81
N SER A 91 -2.56 12.81 -4.96
CA SER A 91 -2.53 11.46 -5.52
C SER A 91 -1.86 10.45 -4.57
N TYR A 92 -0.72 10.84 -3.98
CA TYR A 92 -0.02 9.96 -3.04
C TYR A 92 -0.77 9.83 -1.70
N SER A 93 -1.46 10.88 -1.23
CA SER A 93 -2.30 10.80 -0.03
C SER A 93 -3.48 9.85 -0.25
N GLU A 94 -4.15 9.93 -1.40
CA GLU A 94 -5.22 8.99 -1.75
C GLU A 94 -4.72 7.55 -1.82
N LEU A 95 -3.54 7.32 -2.40
CA LEU A 95 -2.94 5.99 -2.46
C LEU A 95 -2.62 5.45 -1.05
N GLU A 96 -2.05 6.28 -0.17
CA GLU A 96 -1.79 5.88 1.23
C GLU A 96 -3.08 5.53 1.97
N ILE A 97 -4.16 6.30 1.77
CA ILE A 97 -5.48 6.01 2.35
C ILE A 97 -6.01 4.67 1.84
N ARG A 98 -6.04 4.46 0.52
CA ARG A 98 -6.54 3.21 -0.08
C ARG A 98 -5.76 1.98 0.40
N ILE A 99 -4.43 2.07 0.48
CA ILE A 99 -3.59 0.98 1.00
C ILE A 99 -3.87 0.74 2.49
N THR A 100 -4.16 1.80 3.24
CA THR A 100 -4.48 1.70 4.67
C THR A 100 -5.83 1.05 4.91
N GLU A 101 -6.85 1.45 4.14
CA GLU A 101 -8.24 1.01 4.26
C GLU A 101 -8.49 -0.41 3.73
N ALA A 102 -7.69 -0.91 2.78
CA ALA A 102 -7.87 -2.21 2.14
C ALA A 102 -7.87 -3.45 3.06
N ILE A 103 -7.64 -3.31 4.38
CA ILE A 103 -7.59 -4.41 5.35
C ILE A 103 -8.53 -4.18 6.56
N VAL A 104 -9.21 -3.03 6.67
CA VAL A 104 -10.24 -2.88 7.71
C VAL A 104 -11.51 -3.57 7.17
N PRO A 105 -11.95 -4.71 7.74
CA PRO A 105 -13.24 -5.25 7.37
C PRO A 105 -14.31 -4.23 7.78
N ALA A 106 -15.20 -3.91 6.83
CA ALA A 106 -16.40 -3.11 7.10
C ALA A 106 -17.29 -3.75 8.16
#